data_AF-A0A2J8IPG8-F1
#
_entry.id   AF-A0A2J8IPG8-F1
#
_cell.length_a   1.000
_cell.length_b   1.000
_cell.length_c   1.000
_cell.angle_alpha   90.00
_cell.angle_beta   90.00
_cell.angle_gamma   90.00
#
_symmetry.space_group_name_H-M   'P 1'
#
loop_
_entity.id
_entity.type
_entity.pdbx_description
1 polymer ?
#
loop_
_entity_poly.entity_id
_entity_poly.type
_entity_poly.pdbx_seq_one_letter_code
_entity_poly.pdbx_strand_id
1 'polypeptide(L)' 'RGEDYLKETHCYDPGSNTWHTLADGPVRRAWHGMATLLNKLYVIGGSNNDAGYRRDVHQVRDQV' A
#
# COMPACT_ATOMS: atom_id res chain seq x y z
N ARG A 1 -4.05 11.41 4.83
CA ARG A 1 -4.30 12.76 5.41
C ARG A 1 -2.95 13.48 5.40
N GLY A 2 -2.89 14.75 4.97
CA GLY A 2 -1.75 15.33 4.23
C GLY A 2 -0.32 14.99 4.67
N GLU A 3 -0.07 14.86 5.97
CA GLU A 3 1.26 14.63 6.55
C GLU A 3 1.45 13.23 7.18
N ASP A 4 0.42 12.36 7.10
CA ASP A 4 0.45 11.04 7.75
C ASP A 4 0.98 9.94 6.81
N TYR A 5 1.81 9.08 7.37
CA TYR A 5 2.14 7.78 6.78
C TYR A 5 1.02 6.79 7.09
N LEU A 6 0.59 5.98 6.12
CA LEU A 6 -0.53 5.05 6.31
C LEU A 6 -0.11 3.60 6.09
N LYS A 7 -0.81 2.67 6.77
CA LYS A 7 -0.76 1.23 6.49
C LYS A 7 -1.86 0.80 5.52
N GLU A 8 -2.93 1.58 5.47
CA GLU A 8 -4.12 1.31 4.68
C GLU A 8 -3.79 1.33 3.19
N THR A 9 -4.35 0.38 2.45
CA THR A 9 -4.36 0.39 0.98
C THR A 9 -5.81 0.41 0.53
N HIS A 10 -6.17 1.36 -0.34
CA HIS A 10 -7.51 1.44 -0.89
C HIS A 10 -7.50 1.04 -2.36
N CYS A 11 -8.53 0.32 -2.76
CA CYS A 11 -8.77 -0.10 -4.13
C CYS A 11 -10.07 0.55 -4.62
N TYR A 12 -10.01 1.12 -5.81
CA TYR A 12 -11.15 1.77 -6.44
C TYR A 12 -11.81 0.81 -7.42
N ASP A 13 -13.12 0.62 -7.27
CA ASP A 13 -13.96 -0.09 -8.24
C ASP A 13 -14.67 0.94 -9.14
N PRO A 14 -14.29 1.04 -10.43
CA PRO A 14 -14.92 1.97 -11.36
C PRO A 14 -16.35 1.56 -11.78
N GLY A 15 -16.73 0.28 -11.63
CA GLY A 15 -18.05 -0.21 -11.99
C GLY A 15 -19.13 0.24 -11.01
N SER A 16 -18.82 0.22 -9.71
CA SER A 16 -19.69 0.73 -8.64
C SER A 16 -19.40 2.17 -8.24
N ASN A 17 -18.30 2.76 -8.72
CA ASN A 17 -17.78 4.06 -8.28
C ASN A 17 -17.57 4.13 -6.75
N THR A 18 -17.00 3.07 -6.18
CA THR A 18 -16.75 2.97 -4.75
C THR A 18 -15.30 2.65 -4.46
N TRP A 19 -14.85 3.05 -3.27
CA TRP A 19 -13.57 2.64 -2.72
C TRP A 19 -13.79 1.52 -1.70
N HIS A 20 -12.92 0.53 -1.69
CA HIS A 20 -12.85 -0.50 -0.66
C HIS A 20 -11.44 -0.57 -0.08
N THR A 21 -11.33 -1.03 1.16
CA THR A 21 -10.06 -1.15 1.87
C THR A 21 -9.52 -2.58 1.72
N LEU A 22 -8.24 -2.70 1.41
CA LEU A 22 -7.51 -3.96 1.36
C LEU A 22 -6.83 -4.25 2.71
N ALA A 23 -6.14 -5.39 2.84
CA ALA A 23 -5.44 -5.70 4.08
C ALA A 23 -4.37 -4.64 4.38
N ASP A 24 -4.26 -4.28 5.66
CA ASP A 24 -3.23 -3.35 6.12
C ASP A 24 -1.82 -3.88 5.83
N GLY A 25 -0.96 -2.97 5.39
CA GLY A 25 0.46 -3.23 5.29
C GLY A 25 1.13 -3.39 6.67
N PRO A 26 2.31 -4.02 6.74
CA PRO A 26 2.99 -4.27 8.01
C PRO A 26 3.43 -2.98 8.73
N VAL A 27 3.68 -1.90 7.97
CA VAL A 27 4.23 -0.64 8.48
C VAL A 27 3.74 0.55 7.66
N ARG A 28 3.59 1.70 8.32
CA ARG A 28 3.18 2.95 7.68
C ARG A 28 4.26 3.44 6.70
N ARG A 29 3.91 3.77 5.47
CA ARG A 29 4.88 4.25 4.46
C ARG A 29 4.28 5.26 3.48
N ALA A 30 5.15 6.10 2.91
CA ALA A 30 4.87 6.97 1.77
C ALA A 30 6.01 6.88 0.75
N TRP A 31 5.83 7.52 -0.42
CA TRP A 31 6.82 7.58 -1.52
C TRP A 31 7.37 6.22 -1.96
N HIS A 32 6.52 5.19 -1.91
CA HIS A 32 6.86 3.85 -2.37
C HIS A 32 6.58 3.69 -3.88
N GLY A 33 7.23 2.72 -4.52
CA GLY A 33 6.87 2.25 -5.85
C GLY A 33 5.82 1.14 -5.76
N MET A 34 5.02 0.97 -6.81
CA MET A 34 4.09 -0.16 -6.94
C MET A 34 4.23 -0.84 -8.29
N ALA A 35 4.11 -2.17 -8.32
CA ALA A 35 4.14 -2.96 -9.54
C ALA A 35 3.22 -4.18 -9.43
N THR A 36 2.70 -4.63 -10.56
CA THR A 36 1.94 -5.88 -10.66
C THR A 36 2.78 -6.98 -11.30
N LEU A 37 2.65 -8.20 -10.80
CA LEU A 37 3.28 -9.39 -11.37
C LEU A 37 2.42 -10.61 -11.05
N LEU A 38 2.12 -11.42 -12.07
CA LEU A 38 1.36 -12.68 -11.92
C LEU A 38 0.07 -12.49 -11.11
N ASN A 39 -0.73 -11.48 -11.50
CA ASN A 39 -2.02 -11.16 -10.89
C ASN A 39 -1.95 -10.76 -9.40
N LYS A 40 -0.79 -10.26 -8.95
CA LYS A 40 -0.56 -9.75 -7.59
C LYS A 40 -0.02 -8.34 -7.64
N LEU A 41 -0.31 -7.56 -6.61
CA LEU A 41 0.18 -6.20 -6.44
C LEU A 41 1.28 -6.16 -5.37
N TYR A 42 2.35 -5.43 -5.66
CA TYR A 42 3.51 -5.31 -4.78
C TYR A 42 3.83 -3.83 -4.52
N VAL A 43 4.16 -3.54 -3.28
CA VAL A 43 4.66 -2.26 -2.79
C VAL A 43 6.16 -2.39 -2.53
N ILE A 44 6.96 -1.52 -3.13
CA ILE A 44 8.43 -1.58 -3.11
C ILE A 44 8.97 -0.33 -2.42
N GLY A 45 9.71 -0.53 -1.33
CA GLY A 45 10.40 0.56 -0.63
C GLY A 45 9.48 1.64 -0.07
N GLY A 46 9.88 2.90 -0.20
CA GLY A 46 9.25 4.05 0.45
C GLY A 46 9.89 4.39 1.80
N SER A 47 9.34 5.35 2.52
CA SER A 47 9.90 5.80 3.80
C SER A 47 8.83 6.26 4.78
N ASN A 48 9.27 6.41 6.04
CA ASN A 48 8.55 7.17 7.05
C ASN A 48 9.52 7.82 8.05
N ASN A 49 8.98 8.65 8.96
CA ASN A 49 9.78 9.32 10.00
C ASN A 49 10.22 8.39 11.13
N ASP A 50 9.65 7.19 11.25
CA ASP A 50 9.96 6.26 12.34
C ASP A 50 11.25 5.45 12.06
N ALA A 51 11.46 5.06 10.80
CA ALA A 51 12.50 4.09 10.42
C ALA A 51 13.30 4.47 9.15
N GLY A 52 13.06 5.64 8.56
CA GLY A 52 13.75 6.10 7.35
C GLY A 52 13.35 5.35 6.09
N TYR A 53 14.31 5.16 5.16
CA TYR A 53 14.08 4.46 3.88
C TYR A 53 13.95 2.95 4.03
N ARG A 54 13.00 2.37 3.30
CA ARG A 54 12.72 0.93 3.31
C ARG A 54 13.34 0.23 2.11
N ARG A 55 13.80 -1.00 2.37
CA ARG A 55 14.44 -1.90 1.41
C ARG A 55 13.68 -3.24 1.31
N ASP A 56 12.36 -3.18 1.45
CA ASP A 56 11.46 -4.33 1.44
C ASP A 56 10.49 -4.30 0.26
N VAL A 57 9.92 -5.47 -0.03
CA VAL A 57 8.82 -5.66 -0.97
C VAL A 57 7.67 -6.30 -0.22
N HIS A 58 6.51 -5.63 -0.22
CA HIS A 58 5.29 -6.10 0.41
C HIS A 58 4.27 -6.48 -0.66
N GLN A 59 3.80 -7.74 -0.65
CA GLN A 59 2.66 -8.15 -1.46
C GLN A 59 1.37 -7.68 -0.79
N VAL A 60 0.57 -6.89 -1.50
CA VAL A 60 -0.77 -6.48 -1.05
C VAL A 60 -1.70 -7.70 -1.09
N ARG A 61 -2.55 -7.81 -0.08
CA ARG A 61 -3.51 -8.91 0.07
C ARG A 61 -4.91 -8.34 0.22
N ASP A 62 -5.89 -9.10 -0.22
CA ASP A 62 -7.29 -8.82 0.07
C ASP A 62 -7.56 -9.01 1.57
N GLN A 63 -8.57 -8.31 2.10
CA GLN A 63 -9.06 -8.59 3.44
C GLN A 63 -9.81 -9.93 3.39
N VAL A 64 -9.20 -10.99 3.94
CA VAL A 64 -9.89 -12.24 4.25
C VAL A 64 -10.53 -12.12 5.62
#